data_AF-A0A972E2G8-F1
#
_entry.id   AF-A0A972E2G8-F1
#
_cell.length_a   1.000
_cell.length_b   1.000
_cell.length_c   1.000
_cell.angle_alpha   90.00
_cell.angle_beta   90.00
_cell.angle_gamma   90.00
#
_symmetry.space_group_name_H-M   'P 1'
#
loop_
_entity.id
_entity.type
_entity.pdbx_description
1 polymer ?
#
loop_
_entity_poly.entity_id
_entity_poly.type
_entity_poly.pdbx_seq_one_letter_code
_entity_poly.pdbx_strand_id
1 'polypeptide(L)'
;MRYGSIGAFTFDLTREQRQVCTWVARQASTGITRITYDDLREAMKMWDDRQITRVLRQIRERLDEVHEMVQFPIVNTTRPYFDVHPNADYIWDDYCRAEQEADGLPFDDAPDPLEASDALVYGCTACTV
;
A
#
# COMPACT_ATOMS: atom_id res chain seq x y z
N MET A 1 4.67 17.30 10.52
CA MET A 1 3.33 16.66 10.35
C MET A 1 3.57 15.35 9.63
N ARG A 2 3.45 14.21 10.32
CA ARG A 2 3.42 12.90 9.65
C ARG A 2 2.01 12.76 9.10
N TYR A 3 1.82 12.99 7.80
CA TYR A 3 0.59 12.58 7.14
C TYR A 3 0.46 11.08 7.41
N GLY A 4 -0.66 10.66 7.99
CA GLY A 4 -0.92 9.25 8.27
C GLY A 4 -0.84 8.50 6.95
N SER A 5 0.19 7.68 6.79
CA SER A 5 0.49 6.87 5.61
C SER A 5 -0.66 5.93 5.23
N ILE A 6 -1.59 5.68 6.15
CA ILE A 6 -2.82 4.91 5.93
C ILE A 6 -3.68 5.50 4.80
N GLY A 7 -3.69 6.83 4.60
CA GLY A 7 -4.46 7.47 3.53
C GLY A 7 -3.79 7.49 2.16
N ALA A 8 -2.52 7.08 2.07
CA ALA A 8 -1.73 7.12 0.83
C ALA A 8 -1.83 5.83 0.02
N PHE A 9 -2.27 4.72 0.63
CA PHE A 9 -2.26 3.39 0.05
C PHE A 9 -3.65 2.75 0.03
N THR A 10 -3.91 1.95 -1.00
CA THR A 10 -5.08 1.07 -1.08
C THR A 10 -4.64 -0.36 -0.80
N PHE A 11 -5.19 -1.02 0.23
CA PHE A 11 -4.77 -2.36 0.64
C PHE A 11 -5.48 -3.49 -0.14
N ASP A 12 -5.36 -3.48 -1.46
CA ASP A 12 -6.04 -4.40 -2.38
C ASP A 12 -5.10 -5.19 -3.30
N LEU A 13 -3.79 -5.20 -2.98
CA LEU A 13 -2.80 -5.92 -3.78
C LEU A 13 -3.11 -7.42 -3.82
N THR A 14 -3.16 -7.98 -5.04
CA THR A 14 -3.24 -9.43 -5.20
C THR A 14 -1.94 -10.10 -4.74
N ARG A 15 -1.97 -11.41 -4.51
CA ARG A 15 -0.77 -12.19 -4.13
C ARG A 15 0.37 -12.00 -5.14
N GLU A 16 0.03 -12.00 -6.43
CA GLU A 16 0.97 -11.80 -7.52
C GLU A 16 1.59 -10.40 -7.50
N GLN A 17 0.77 -9.38 -7.32
CA GLN A 17 1.23 -7.99 -7.26
C GLN A 17 2.15 -7.78 -6.06
N ARG A 18 1.76 -8.28 -4.88
CA ARG A 18 2.61 -8.26 -3.68
C ARG A 18 3.94 -8.95 -3.91
N GLN A 19 3.95 -10.11 -4.55
CA GLN A 19 5.18 -10.85 -4.83
C GLN A 19 6.11 -10.04 -5.75
N VAL A 20 5.56 -9.42 -6.78
CA VAL A 20 6.32 -8.53 -7.69
C VAL A 20 6.86 -7.33 -6.94
N CYS A 21 6.02 -6.59 -6.20
CA CYS A 21 6.46 -5.40 -5.47
C CYS A 21 7.52 -5.75 -4.42
N THR A 22 7.34 -6.85 -3.67
CA THR A 22 8.34 -7.33 -2.71
C THR A 22 9.67 -7.62 -3.38
N TRP A 23 9.66 -8.27 -4.54
CA TRP A 23 10.90 -8.60 -5.24
C TRP A 23 11.54 -7.37 -5.87
N VAL A 24 10.76 -6.46 -6.46
CA VAL A 24 11.23 -5.18 -7.01
C VAL A 24 11.87 -4.31 -5.92
N ALA A 25 11.25 -4.20 -4.74
CA ALA A 25 11.82 -3.49 -3.59
C ALA A 25 13.19 -4.05 -3.20
N ARG A 26 13.35 -5.38 -3.21
CA ARG A 26 14.65 -6.03 -2.95
C ARG A 26 15.69 -5.76 -4.03
N GLN A 27 15.29 -5.59 -5.29
CA GLN A 27 16.22 -5.19 -6.35
C GLN A 27 16.61 -3.71 -6.19
N ALA A 28 15.67 -2.84 -5.85
CA ALA A 28 15.94 -1.42 -5.61
C ALA A 28 16.93 -1.23 -4.44
N SER A 29 16.77 -1.98 -3.34
CA SER A 29 17.68 -1.89 -2.19
C SER A 29 19.11 -2.37 -2.48
N THR A 30 19.32 -3.14 -3.56
CA THR A 30 20.66 -3.49 -4.04
C THR A 30 21.20 -2.51 -5.11
N GLY A 31 20.44 -1.45 -5.40
CA GLY A 31 20.80 -0.40 -6.36
C GLY A 31 20.41 -0.71 -7.81
N ILE A 32 19.63 -1.77 -8.05
CA ILE A 32 19.17 -2.12 -9.40
C ILE A 32 18.02 -1.19 -9.79
N THR A 33 18.23 -0.41 -10.85
CA THR A 33 17.23 0.53 -11.38
C THR A 33 16.54 0.03 -12.65
N ARG A 34 16.93 -1.13 -13.17
CA ARG A 34 16.36 -1.73 -14.39
C ARG A 34 16.33 -3.24 -14.27
N ILE A 35 15.19 -3.82 -14.61
CA ILE A 35 14.92 -5.24 -14.54
C ILE A 35 14.43 -5.73 -15.89
N THR A 36 14.97 -6.86 -16.37
CA THR A 36 14.46 -7.49 -17.59
C THR A 36 13.28 -8.42 -17.26
N TYR A 37 12.43 -8.67 -18.26
CA TYR A 37 11.32 -9.61 -18.11
C TYR A 37 11.82 -11.03 -17.84
N ASP A 38 13.01 -11.38 -18.34
CA ASP A 38 13.64 -12.67 -18.05
C ASP A 38 14.06 -12.78 -16.56
N ASP A 39 14.65 -11.73 -15.99
CA ASP A 39 15.02 -11.71 -14.55
C ASP A 39 13.78 -11.85 -13.67
N LEU A 40 12.71 -11.12 -14.02
CA LEU A 40 11.43 -11.21 -13.34
C LEU A 40 10.80 -12.60 -13.51
N ARG A 41 10.88 -13.18 -14.71
CA ARG A 41 10.39 -14.55 -14.98
C ARG A 41 11.15 -15.56 -14.13
N GLU A 42 12.46 -15.46 -14.05
CA GLU A 42 13.30 -16.34 -13.23
C GLU A 42 12.96 -16.22 -11.75
N ALA A 43 12.73 -15.00 -11.25
CA ALA A 43 12.31 -14.76 -9.88
C ALA A 43 10.92 -15.33 -9.57
N MET A 44 9.98 -15.26 -10.52
CA MET A 44 8.60 -15.74 -10.35
C MET A 44 8.43 -17.22 -10.72
N LYS A 45 9.43 -17.84 -11.35
CA LYS A 45 9.60 -19.27 -11.69
C LYS A 45 8.55 -19.95 -12.56
N MET A 46 7.41 -19.33 -12.89
CA MET A 46 6.35 -19.99 -13.68
C MET A 46 5.51 -19.05 -14.57
N TRP A 47 5.92 -17.79 -14.76
CA TRP A 47 5.07 -16.82 -15.46
C TRP A 47 5.42 -16.71 -16.94
N ASP A 48 4.38 -16.63 -17.78
CA ASP A 48 4.54 -16.26 -19.18
C ASP A 48 4.60 -14.72 -19.34
N ASP A 49 5.05 -14.25 -20.51
CA ASP A 49 5.19 -12.80 -20.78
C ASP A 49 3.88 -12.03 -20.69
N ARG A 50 2.76 -12.68 -21.00
CA ARG A 50 1.45 -12.05 -20.93
C ARG A 50 1.02 -11.86 -19.49
N GLN A 51 1.32 -12.82 -18.60
CA GLN A 51 1.11 -12.70 -17.16
C GLN A 51 1.99 -11.61 -16.57
N ILE A 52 3.29 -11.59 -16.89
CA ILE A 52 4.21 -10.55 -16.44
C ILE A 52 3.71 -9.16 -16.88
N THR A 53 3.41 -9.01 -18.17
CA THR A 53 2.91 -7.74 -18.72
C THR A 53 1.62 -7.31 -18.04
N ARG A 54 0.70 -8.25 -17.80
CA ARG A 54 -0.56 -7.97 -17.11
C ARG A 54 -0.33 -7.46 -15.70
N VAL A 55 0.50 -8.13 -14.91
CA VAL A 55 0.76 -7.74 -13.51
C VAL A 55 1.46 -6.39 -13.43
N LEU A 56 2.50 -6.18 -14.25
CA LEU A 56 3.20 -4.88 -14.31
C LEU A 56 2.25 -3.75 -14.72
N ARG A 57 1.35 -4.01 -15.68
CA ARG A 57 0.33 -3.05 -16.08
C ARG A 57 -0.65 -2.75 -14.94
N GLN A 58 -1.14 -3.76 -14.24
CA GLN A 58 -2.05 -3.57 -13.12
C GLN A 58 -1.41 -2.76 -11.99
N ILE A 59 -0.13 -2.99 -11.69
CA ILE A 59 0.62 -2.18 -10.71
C ILE A 59 0.70 -0.72 -11.18
N ARG A 60 1.01 -0.48 -12.45
CA ARG A 60 1.11 0.87 -13.04
C ARG A 60 -0.22 1.63 -13.11
N GLU A 61 -1.34 0.92 -13.13
CA GLU A 61 -2.69 1.49 -13.18
C GLU A 61 -3.24 1.82 -11.79
N ARG A 62 -2.51 1.49 -10.71
CA ARG A 62 -2.90 1.88 -9.35
C ARG A 62 -2.84 3.39 -9.17
N LEU A 63 -3.67 3.90 -8.26
CA LEU A 63 -3.77 5.33 -7.92
C LEU A 63 -2.99 5.70 -6.65
N ASP A 64 -2.32 4.72 -6.03
CA ASP A 64 -1.49 4.91 -4.85
C ASP A 64 0.00 4.80 -5.18
N GLU A 65 0.85 5.20 -4.23
CA GLU A 65 2.31 5.31 -4.45
C GLU A 65 2.98 3.99 -4.87
N VAL A 66 2.33 2.82 -4.65
CA VAL A 66 2.83 1.53 -5.15
C VAL A 66 3.02 1.54 -6.67
N HIS A 67 2.22 2.31 -7.42
CA HIS A 67 2.38 2.43 -8.87
C HIS A 67 3.74 3.00 -9.27
N GLU A 68 4.41 3.75 -8.40
CA GLU A 68 5.69 4.40 -8.69
C GLU A 68 6.85 3.42 -8.71
N MET A 69 6.76 2.31 -7.96
CA MET A 69 7.83 1.31 -7.84
C MET A 69 8.28 0.76 -9.20
N VAL A 70 7.33 0.56 -10.11
CA VAL A 70 7.57 0.10 -11.48
C VAL A 70 7.43 1.30 -12.41
N GLN A 71 8.39 1.50 -13.31
CA GLN A 71 8.41 2.58 -14.29
C GLN A 71 8.65 2.07 -15.70
N PHE A 72 8.04 2.74 -16.69
CA PHE A 72 8.29 2.55 -18.12
C PHE A 72 8.41 1.07 -18.57
N PRO A 73 7.34 0.26 -18.52
CA PRO A 73 7.38 -1.10 -19.09
C PRO A 73 7.59 -1.04 -20.61
N ILE A 74 8.72 -1.54 -21.09
CA ILE A 74 9.12 -1.55 -22.51
C ILE A 74 9.04 -2.98 -23.05
N VAL A 75 8.01 -3.25 -23.84
CA VAL A 75 7.68 -4.59 -24.35
C VAL A 75 8.10 -4.85 -25.80
N ASN A 76 8.26 -3.80 -26.61
CA ASN A 76 8.56 -3.92 -28.05
C ASN A 76 10.07 -3.88 -28.34
N THR A 77 10.86 -4.68 -27.63
CA THR A 77 12.32 -4.77 -27.83
C THR A 77 12.79 -6.22 -27.79
N THR A 78 14.00 -6.49 -28.25
CA THR A 78 14.61 -7.83 -28.25
C THR A 78 14.75 -8.40 -26.83
N ARG A 79 14.85 -7.54 -25.82
CA ARG A 79 14.91 -7.91 -24.40
C ARG A 79 14.00 -6.95 -23.60
N PRO A 80 12.72 -7.28 -23.42
CA PRO A 80 11.79 -6.44 -22.68
C PRO A 80 12.29 -6.15 -21.26
N TYR A 81 12.03 -4.93 -20.79
CA TYR A 81 12.48 -4.46 -19.48
C TYR A 81 11.55 -3.40 -18.91
N PHE A 82 11.72 -3.10 -17.62
CA PHE A 82 11.12 -1.96 -16.95
C PHE A 82 12.15 -1.31 -16.03
N ASP A 83 11.98 -0.03 -15.80
CA ASP A 83 12.80 0.72 -14.85
C ASP A 83 12.15 0.64 -13.46
N VAL A 84 12.96 0.73 -12.41
CA VAL A 84 12.54 0.66 -11.01
C VAL A 84 12.82 2.00 -10.37
N HIS A 85 11.85 2.52 -9.61
CA HIS A 85 12.06 3.76 -8.87
C HIS A 85 13.18 3.57 -7.83
N PRO A 86 14.15 4.49 -7.70
CA PRO A 86 15.28 4.34 -6.78
C PRO A 86 14.87 4.14 -5.31
N ASN A 87 13.72 4.67 -4.92
CA ASN A 87 13.17 4.52 -3.56
C ASN A 87 12.06 3.45 -3.48
N ALA A 88 12.00 2.51 -4.43
CA ALA A 88 10.96 1.48 -4.42
C ALA A 88 11.01 0.59 -3.16
N ASP A 89 12.17 0.47 -2.53
CA ASP A 89 12.33 -0.14 -1.21
C ASP A 89 11.59 0.64 -0.11
N TYR A 90 11.80 1.96 -0.03
CA TYR A 90 11.10 2.80 0.94
C TYR A 90 9.59 2.85 0.72
N ILE A 91 9.14 2.95 -0.54
CA ILE A 91 7.71 2.92 -0.89
C ILE A 91 7.08 1.62 -0.41
N TRP A 92 7.78 0.49 -0.63
CA TRP A 92 7.28 -0.82 -0.22
C TRP A 92 7.24 -0.99 1.30
N ASP A 93 8.26 -0.51 2.01
CA ASP A 93 8.31 -0.55 3.48
C ASP A 93 7.20 0.32 4.09
N ASP A 94 6.92 1.48 3.49
CA ASP A 94 5.83 2.37 3.92
C ASP A 94 4.46 1.74 3.67
N TYR A 95 4.25 1.09 2.51
CA TYR A 95 3.04 0.29 2.25
C TYR A 95 2.87 -0.82 3.30
N CYS A 96 3.92 -1.62 3.54
CA CYS A 96 3.87 -2.73 4.51
C CYS A 96 3.55 -2.25 5.93
N ARG A 97 4.14 -1.11 6.33
CA ARG A 97 3.89 -0.50 7.63
C ARG A 97 2.45 0.03 7.73
N ALA A 98 1.98 0.74 6.71
CA ALA A 98 0.61 1.29 6.68
C ALA A 98 -0.45 0.18 6.71
N GLU A 99 -0.20 -0.93 6.02
CA GLU A 99 -1.09 -2.10 6.04
C GLU A 99 -1.13 -2.74 7.44
N GLN A 100 0.01 -2.91 8.08
CA GLN A 100 0.08 -3.46 9.44
C GLN A 100 -0.60 -2.54 10.47
N GLU A 101 -0.49 -1.22 10.31
CA GLU A 101 -1.19 -0.24 11.12
C GLU A 101 -2.72 -0.33 10.89
N ALA A 102 -3.17 -0.51 9.65
CA ALA A 102 -4.58 -0.68 9.32
C ALA A 102 -5.18 -1.98 9.87
N ASP A 103 -4.45 -3.10 9.78
CA ASP A 103 -4.85 -4.39 10.37
C ASP A 103 -4.89 -4.35 11.91
N GLY A 104 -4.09 -3.47 12.52
CA GLY A 104 -4.01 -3.29 13.98
C GLY A 104 -5.05 -2.34 14.57
N LEU A 105 -5.81 -1.62 13.74
CA LEU A 105 -6.89 -0.74 14.20
C LEU A 105 -8.19 -1.55 14.38
N PRO A 106 -8.72 -1.71 15.62
CA PRO A 106 -10.11 -2.08 15.76
C PRO A 106 -10.95 -0.97 15.12
N PHE A 107 -11.94 -1.36 14.31
CA PHE A 107 -12.95 -0.46 13.79
C PHE A 107 -13.69 0.20 14.97
N ASP A 108 -13.21 1.36 15.42
CA ASP A 108 -13.91 2.26 16.34
C ASP A 108 -14.39 3.47 15.55
N ASP A 109 -15.24 3.20 14.56
CA ASP A 109 -16.10 4.20 13.92
C ASP A 109 -17.55 3.74 14.10
N ALA A 110 -17.99 3.73 15.35
CA ALA A 110 -19.40 3.94 15.64
C ALA A 110 -19.63 5.46 15.72
N PRO A 111 -20.47 6.07 14.86
CA PRO A 111 -20.95 7.41 15.13
C PRO A 111 -21.77 7.35 16.42
N ASP A 112 -21.29 8.01 17.47
CA ASP A 112 -22.01 8.20 18.73
C ASP A 112 -23.37 8.85 18.42
N PRO A 113 -24.50 8.13 18.55
CA PRO A 113 -25.81 8.74 18.37
C PRO A 113 -26.07 9.56 19.62
N LEU A 114 -26.00 10.88 19.46
CA LEU A 114 -26.58 11.85 20.39
C LEU A 114 -27.95 11.36 20.90
N GLU A 115 -28.15 11.57 22.20
CA GLU A 115 -29.43 11.59 22.93
C GLU A 115 -30.02 10.27 23.42
N ALA A 116 -29.81 9.97 24.70
CA ALA A 116 -30.90 9.90 25.68
C ALA A 116 -30.36 9.53 27.08
N SER A 117 -30.15 10.53 27.95
CA SER A 117 -30.38 10.30 29.38
C SER A 117 -30.78 11.61 30.06
N ASP A 118 -32.08 11.89 29.95
CA ASP A 118 -32.80 12.60 30.99
C ASP A 118 -32.65 11.82 32.31
N ALA A 119 -31.94 12.41 33.29
CA ALA A 119 -32.10 12.09 34.70
C ALA A 119 -31.66 13.28 35.56
N LEU A 120 -32.66 14.07 35.96
CA LEU A 120 -32.64 15.07 37.02
C LEU A 120 -32.17 14.50 38.38
N VAL A 121 -31.93 15.43 39.33
CA VAL A 121 -31.91 15.33 40.82
C VAL A 121 -30.47 15.33 41.39
N TYR A 122 -29.97 16.27 42.22
CA TYR A 122 -30.54 17.36 43.05
C TYR A 122 -29.42 18.41 43.30
N GLY A 123 -29.71 19.70 43.11
CA GLY A 123 -28.82 20.81 43.49
C GLY A 123 -29.26 21.44 44.81
N CYS A 124 -28.38 21.40 45.82
CA CYS A 124 -28.55 21.98 47.15
C CYS A 124 -28.94 23.47 47.12
N THR A 125 -29.93 23.87 47.92
CA THR A 125 -30.12 25.29 48.29
C THR A 125 -30.28 25.46 49.81
N ALA A 126 -29.29 26.19 50.33
CA ALA A 126 -29.19 27.05 51.51
C ALA A 126 -30.24 26.97 52.64
N CYS A 127 -29.75 26.71 53.86
CA CYS A 127 -30.40 27.13 55.10
C CYS A 127 -30.17 28.63 55.34
N THR A 128 -31.25 29.38 55.62
CA THR A 128 -31.19 30.68 56.29
C THR A 128 -31.99 30.60 57.60
N VAL A 129 -31.37 31.13 58.66
CA VAL A 129 -31.84 31.24 60.05
C VAL A 129 -32.89 32.33 60.18
#